data_AF-A0A968NPI1-F1
#
_entry.id   AF-A0A968NPI1-F1
#
_cell.length_a   1.000
_cell.length_b   1.000
_cell.length_c   1.000
_cell.angle_alpha   90.00
_cell.angle_beta   90.00
_cell.angle_gamma   90.00
#
_symmetry.space_group_name_H-M   'P 1'
#
loop_
_entity.id
_entity.type
_entity.pdbx_description
1 polymer ?
#
loop_
_entity_poly.entity_id
_entity_poly.type
_entity_poly.pdbx_seq_one_letter_code
_entity_poly.pdbx_strand_id
1 'polypeptide(L)'
;MVTYNLGECFFLKGEYAKAQENFKIFVNKTPNAYIHDLVRYKIYITHLKLSQTEDARRMLATLEATPLSPVFYYAHAAERFSRGDADGGYKWLTDGIPIYADKQNKDFMESLLNLGWITEEKVAWEMAQRREERAADLMDTVDVIKDLRAPEQVPSKGLLE
;
A
#
# COMPACT_ATOMS: atom_id res chain seq x y z
N MET A 1 24.58 0.64 -10.69
CA MET A 1 24.60 1.17 -9.31
C MET A 1 24.78 2.68 -9.28
N VAL A 2 25.80 3.25 -9.95
CA VAL A 2 26.09 4.71 -9.92
C VAL A 2 24.87 5.60 -10.20
N THR A 3 24.12 5.33 -11.27
CA THR A 3 22.94 6.13 -11.63
C THR A 3 21.77 5.97 -10.65
N TYR A 4 21.63 4.82 -9.98
CA TYR A 4 20.63 4.67 -8.92
C TYR A 4 20.97 5.55 -7.71
N ASN A 5 22.19 5.44 -7.19
CA ASN A 5 22.62 6.23 -6.03
C ASN A 5 22.55 7.74 -6.31
N LEU A 6 22.89 8.16 -7.53
CA LEU A 6 22.76 9.56 -7.93
C LEU A 6 21.29 10.00 -8.01
N GLY A 7 20.41 9.14 -8.53
CA GLY A 7 18.97 9.35 -8.52
C GLY A 7 18.43 9.54 -7.10
N GLU A 8 18.83 8.68 -6.16
CA GLU A 8 18.45 8.78 -4.74
C GLU A 8 18.92 10.09 -4.11
N CYS A 9 20.17 10.48 -4.33
CA CYS A 9 20.70 11.76 -3.85
C CYS A 9 19.87 12.95 -4.34
N PHE A 10 19.50 12.97 -5.63
CA PHE A 10 18.66 14.04 -6.18
C PHE A 10 17.23 13.98 -5.65
N PHE A 11 16.67 12.77 -5.47
CA PHE A 11 15.34 12.58 -4.93
C PHE A 11 15.22 13.17 -3.51
N LEU A 12 16.17 12.85 -2.64
CA LEU A 12 16.21 13.34 -1.26
C LEU A 12 16.43 14.85 -1.17
N LYS A 13 17.08 15.46 -2.18
CA LYS A 13 17.24 16.91 -2.29
C LYS A 13 16.02 17.63 -2.90
N GLY A 14 15.00 16.88 -3.32
CA GLY A 14 13.84 17.44 -4.03
C GLY A 14 14.12 17.82 -5.49
N GLU A 15 15.28 17.45 -6.05
CA GLU A 15 15.66 17.70 -7.44
C GLU A 15 15.05 16.63 -8.38
N TYR A 16 13.71 16.54 -8.38
CA TYR A 16 12.98 15.40 -8.96
C TYR A 16 13.23 15.17 -10.45
N ALA A 17 13.49 16.23 -11.24
CA ALA A 17 13.81 16.08 -12.66
C ALA A 17 15.12 15.32 -12.87
N LYS A 18 16.17 15.66 -12.11
CA LYS A 18 17.47 14.98 -12.16
C LYS A 18 17.39 13.56 -11.59
N ALA A 19 16.58 13.39 -10.53
CA ALA A 19 16.30 12.07 -9.97
C ALA A 19 15.66 11.15 -11.03
N GLN A 20 14.62 11.65 -11.70
CA GLN A 20 13.89 10.93 -12.74
C GLN A 20 14.81 10.49 -13.89
N GLU A 21 15.66 11.39 -14.39
CA GLU A 21 16.63 11.08 -15.46
C GLU A 21 17.55 9.92 -15.04
N ASN A 22 18.13 10.00 -13.85
CA ASN A 22 19.05 9.00 -13.33
C ASN A 22 18.38 7.64 -13.09
N PHE A 23 17.16 7.63 -12.55
CA PHE A 23 16.37 6.41 -12.38
C PHE A 23 15.99 5.79 -13.73
N LYS A 24 15.61 6.59 -14.74
CA LYS A 24 15.31 6.10 -16.10
C LYS A 24 16.54 5.43 -16.74
N ILE A 25 17.73 6.00 -16.57
CA ILE A 25 18.97 5.39 -17.07
C ILE A 25 19.25 4.05 -16.36
N PHE A 26 19.02 3.99 -15.05
CA PHE A 26 19.25 2.79 -14.26
C PHE A 26 18.26 1.66 -14.60
N VAL A 27 16.95 1.97 -14.63
CA VAL A 27 15.89 0.98 -14.81
C VAL A 27 16.00 0.25 -16.15
N ASN A 28 16.39 0.96 -17.21
CA ASN A 28 16.61 0.40 -18.55
C ASN A 28 17.70 -0.68 -18.62
N LYS A 29 18.57 -0.76 -17.60
CA LYS A 29 19.68 -1.74 -17.52
C LYS A 29 19.48 -2.76 -16.40
N THR A 30 18.30 -2.78 -15.77
CA THR A 30 18.04 -3.58 -14.56
C THR A 30 17.30 -4.87 -14.90
N PRO A 31 17.97 -6.05 -14.88
CA PRO A 31 17.31 -7.32 -15.20
C PRO A 31 16.50 -7.91 -14.03
N ASN A 32 16.77 -7.47 -12.79
CA ASN A 32 16.04 -7.96 -11.62
C ASN A 32 14.67 -7.29 -11.54
N ALA A 33 13.59 -8.08 -11.66
CA ALA A 33 12.22 -7.59 -11.69
C ALA A 33 11.82 -6.79 -10.43
N TYR A 34 12.22 -7.24 -9.25
CA TYR A 34 11.92 -6.55 -7.99
C TYR A 34 12.61 -5.18 -7.92
N ILE A 35 13.89 -5.11 -8.27
CA ILE A 35 14.62 -3.83 -8.32
C ILE A 35 14.05 -2.92 -9.42
N HIS A 36 13.65 -3.50 -10.55
CA HIS A 36 13.01 -2.77 -11.63
C HIS A 36 11.70 -2.12 -11.16
N ASP A 37 10.85 -2.83 -10.42
CA ASP A 37 9.62 -2.28 -9.85
C ASP A 37 9.87 -1.19 -8.80
N LEU A 38 10.85 -1.40 -7.90
CA LEU A 38 11.23 -0.39 -6.91
C LEU A 38 11.67 0.93 -7.58
N VAL A 39 12.43 0.84 -8.66
CA VAL A 39 12.89 2.03 -9.40
C VAL A 39 11.75 2.64 -10.22
N ARG A 40 10.86 1.84 -10.82
CA ARG A 40 9.65 2.35 -11.48
C ARG A 40 8.74 3.11 -10.51
N TYR A 41 8.60 2.62 -9.29
CA TYR A 41 7.90 3.32 -8.22
C TYR A 41 8.55 4.66 -7.88
N LYS A 42 9.89 4.72 -7.79
CA LYS A 42 10.58 6.01 -7.58
C LYS A 42 10.38 6.97 -8.76
N ILE A 43 10.43 6.48 -10.01
CA ILE A 43 10.07 7.26 -11.20
C ILE A 43 8.63 7.75 -11.12
N TYR A 44 7.70 6.92 -10.63
CA TYR A 44 6.29 7.28 -10.47
C TYR A 44 6.12 8.48 -9.56
N ILE A 45 6.76 8.43 -8.40
CA ILE A 45 6.74 9.54 -7.44
C ILE A 45 7.33 10.80 -8.07
N THR A 46 8.40 10.71 -8.88
CA THR A 46 8.91 11.90 -9.57
C THR A 46 7.88 12.50 -10.54
N HIS A 47 7.09 11.68 -11.25
CA HIS A 47 6.00 12.19 -12.08
C HIS A 47 4.97 12.96 -11.26
N LEU A 48 4.58 12.44 -10.09
CA LEU A 48 3.66 13.12 -9.17
C LEU A 48 4.25 14.47 -8.69
N LYS A 49 5.51 14.47 -8.24
CA LYS A 49 6.17 15.68 -7.73
C LYS A 49 6.43 16.74 -8.80
N LEU A 50 6.55 16.34 -10.06
CA LEU A 50 6.71 17.22 -11.21
C LEU A 50 5.39 17.62 -11.86
N SER A 51 4.23 17.22 -11.30
CA SER A 51 2.91 17.44 -11.89
C SER A 51 2.76 16.90 -13.33
N GLN A 52 3.47 15.82 -13.64
CA GLN A 52 3.41 15.14 -14.94
C GLN A 52 2.24 14.14 -14.95
N THR A 53 1.02 14.67 -14.85
CA THR A 53 -0.21 13.90 -14.59
C THR A 53 -0.46 12.78 -15.59
N GLU A 54 -0.23 13.03 -16.88
CA GLU A 54 -0.49 12.02 -17.92
C GLU A 54 0.51 10.86 -17.86
N ASP A 55 1.78 11.13 -17.57
CA ASP A 55 2.78 10.08 -17.38
C ASP A 55 2.51 9.26 -16.11
N ALA A 56 2.17 9.94 -15.02
CA ALA A 56 1.78 9.28 -13.77
C ALA A 56 0.57 8.36 -14.01
N ARG A 57 -0.47 8.86 -14.67
CA ARG A 57 -1.68 8.10 -15.00
C ARG A 57 -1.38 6.88 -15.86
N ARG A 58 -0.60 7.05 -16.94
CA ARG A 58 -0.20 5.94 -17.81
C ARG A 58 0.57 4.89 -17.04
N MET A 59 1.52 5.28 -16.20
CA MET A 59 2.32 4.29 -15.49
C MET A 59 1.51 3.55 -14.43
N LEU A 60 0.65 4.26 -13.67
CA LEU A 60 -0.22 3.62 -12.69
C LEU A 60 -1.12 2.56 -13.35
N ALA A 61 -1.65 2.86 -14.55
CA ALA A 61 -2.48 1.93 -15.33
C ALA A 61 -1.75 0.66 -15.82
N THR A 62 -0.42 0.62 -15.74
CA THR A 62 0.37 -0.58 -16.11
C THR A 62 0.75 -1.45 -14.92
N LEU A 63 0.40 -1.04 -13.69
CA LEU A 63 0.73 -1.80 -12.50
C LEU A 63 -0.38 -2.80 -12.21
N GLU A 64 0.02 -4.01 -11.84
CA GLU A 64 -0.87 -5.09 -11.42
C GLU A 64 -0.49 -5.57 -10.03
N ALA A 65 -1.48 -5.94 -9.22
CA ALA A 65 -1.23 -6.54 -7.93
C ALA A 65 -0.64 -7.94 -8.11
N THR A 66 0.57 -8.15 -7.57
CA THR A 66 1.23 -9.46 -7.56
C THR A 66 1.79 -9.75 -6.16
N PRO A 67 1.99 -11.02 -5.77
CA PRO A 67 2.63 -11.36 -4.51
C PRO A 67 4.15 -11.09 -4.51
N LEU A 68 4.76 -10.83 -5.67
CA LEU A 68 6.21 -10.67 -5.81
C LEU A 68 6.70 -9.27 -5.48
N SER A 69 5.82 -8.26 -5.57
CA SER A 69 6.20 -6.86 -5.52
C SER A 69 5.10 -6.00 -4.89
N PRO A 70 5.40 -5.18 -3.87
CA PRO A 70 4.46 -4.22 -3.29
C PRO A 70 4.06 -3.05 -4.20
N VAL A 71 4.67 -2.93 -5.39
CA VAL A 71 4.62 -1.72 -6.24
C VAL A 71 3.20 -1.21 -6.50
N PHE A 72 2.24 -2.10 -6.71
CA PHE A 72 0.84 -1.74 -6.97
C PHE A 72 0.24 -0.93 -5.80
N TYR A 73 0.29 -1.48 -4.59
CA TYR A 73 -0.28 -0.85 -3.39
C TYR A 73 0.43 0.46 -3.04
N TYR A 74 1.76 0.46 -3.09
CA TYR A 74 2.54 1.66 -2.75
C TYR A 74 2.42 2.78 -3.78
N ALA A 75 2.31 2.46 -5.08
CA ALA A 75 2.04 3.46 -6.11
C ALA A 75 0.64 4.09 -5.93
N HIS A 76 -0.38 3.28 -5.65
CA HIS A 76 -1.71 3.83 -5.35
C HIS A 76 -1.73 4.66 -4.06
N ALA A 77 -1.01 4.25 -3.01
CA ALA A 77 -0.86 5.06 -1.81
C ALA A 77 -0.21 6.42 -2.13
N ALA A 78 0.91 6.42 -2.87
CA ALA A 78 1.60 7.64 -3.30
C ALA A 78 0.69 8.56 -4.13
N GLU A 79 -0.15 7.99 -5.00
CA GLU A 79 -1.13 8.74 -5.80
C GLU A 79 -2.10 9.52 -4.90
N ARG A 80 -2.67 8.86 -3.88
CA ARG A 80 -3.60 9.48 -2.94
C ARG A 80 -2.93 10.55 -2.10
N PHE A 81 -1.77 10.26 -1.50
CA PHE A 81 -1.02 11.25 -0.72
C PHE A 81 -0.64 12.48 -1.55
N SER A 82 -0.25 12.30 -2.82
CA SER A 82 0.09 13.42 -3.70
C SER A 82 -1.07 14.37 -3.98
N ARG A 83 -2.32 13.89 -3.83
CA ARG A 83 -3.55 14.68 -3.98
C ARG A 83 -4.09 15.21 -2.64
N GLY A 84 -3.39 14.97 -1.54
CA GLY A 84 -3.85 15.34 -0.19
C GLY A 84 -4.88 14.38 0.41
N ASP A 85 -5.15 13.23 -0.22
CA ASP A 85 -6.05 12.20 0.29
C ASP A 85 -5.29 11.25 1.22
N ALA A 86 -5.12 11.66 2.48
CA ALA A 86 -4.38 10.88 3.48
C ALA A 86 -5.10 9.56 3.81
N ASP A 87 -6.42 9.61 4.03
CA ASP A 87 -7.23 8.43 4.38
C ASP A 87 -7.17 7.38 3.27
N GLY A 88 -7.33 7.80 2.01
CA GLY A 88 -7.17 6.93 0.85
C GLY A 88 -5.76 6.35 0.75
N GLY A 89 -4.72 7.14 1.05
CA GLY A 89 -3.33 6.69 1.06
C GLY A 89 -3.09 5.60 2.11
N TYR A 90 -3.53 5.82 3.34
CA TYR A 90 -3.42 4.83 4.42
C TYR A 90 -4.25 3.58 4.18
N LYS A 91 -5.41 3.71 3.54
CA LYS A 91 -6.20 2.54 3.12
C LYS A 91 -5.40 1.63 2.18
N TRP A 92 -4.72 2.18 1.18
CA TRP A 92 -3.85 1.40 0.29
C TRP A 92 -2.68 0.75 1.02
N LEU A 93 -2.05 1.44 1.98
CA LEU A 93 -0.98 0.88 2.79
C LEU A 93 -1.47 -0.27 3.66
N THR A 94 -2.59 -0.09 4.36
CA THR A 94 -3.15 -1.12 5.24
C THR A 94 -3.74 -2.32 4.48
N ASP A 95 -4.16 -2.12 3.22
CA ASP A 95 -4.54 -3.19 2.28
C ASP A 95 -3.29 -4.02 1.87
N GLY A 96 -2.16 -3.35 1.60
CA GLY A 96 -0.97 -3.97 1.01
C GLY A 96 0.02 -4.57 2.00
N ILE A 97 0.31 -3.90 3.12
CA ILE A 97 1.37 -4.29 4.07
C ILE A 97 1.28 -5.76 4.51
N PRO A 98 0.11 -6.33 4.87
CA PRO A 98 0.00 -7.73 5.30
C PRO A 98 0.40 -8.78 4.26
N ILE A 99 0.52 -8.41 2.98
CA ILE A 99 0.75 -9.33 1.86
C ILE A 99 2.24 -9.62 1.67
N TYR A 100 3.12 -8.69 2.05
CA TYR A 100 4.53 -8.71 1.69
C TYR A 100 5.45 -8.82 2.90
N ALA A 101 6.69 -9.29 2.67
CA ALA A 101 7.68 -9.37 3.74
C ALA A 101 8.12 -7.98 4.22
N ASP A 102 8.51 -7.87 5.50
CA ASP A 102 8.95 -6.61 6.14
C ASP A 102 9.99 -5.85 5.32
N LYS A 103 10.98 -6.56 4.75
CA LYS A 103 12.00 -5.94 3.93
C LYS A 103 11.40 -5.27 2.69
N GLN A 104 10.46 -5.95 2.01
CA GLN A 104 9.81 -5.41 0.82
C GLN A 104 8.99 -4.17 1.17
N ASN A 105 8.22 -4.24 2.25
CA ASN A 105 7.45 -3.10 2.73
C ASN A 105 8.36 -1.90 3.07
N LYS A 106 9.48 -2.14 3.76
CA LYS A 106 10.45 -1.08 4.11
C LYS A 106 11.04 -0.41 2.87
N ASP A 107 11.49 -1.18 1.88
CA ASP A 107 12.10 -0.64 0.65
C ASP A 107 11.15 0.36 -0.08
N PHE A 108 9.84 0.08 -0.13
CA PHE A 108 8.85 0.96 -0.78
C PHE A 108 8.34 2.08 0.14
N MET A 109 8.20 1.82 1.44
CA MET A 109 7.71 2.80 2.42
C MET A 109 8.67 3.96 2.62
N GLU A 110 9.97 3.71 2.52
CA GLU A 110 11.02 4.72 2.68
C GLU A 110 10.79 5.96 1.80
N SER A 111 10.31 5.79 0.57
CA SER A 111 10.06 6.94 -0.31
C SER A 111 8.89 7.82 0.16
N LEU A 112 7.87 7.23 0.82
CA LEU A 112 6.75 7.98 1.40
C LEU A 112 7.17 8.71 2.70
N LEU A 113 7.99 8.05 3.52
CA LEU A 113 8.57 8.63 4.75
C LEU A 113 9.45 9.83 4.42
N ASN A 114 10.36 9.70 3.44
CA ASN A 114 11.26 10.76 3.01
C ASN A 114 10.54 11.99 2.43
N LEU A 115 9.32 11.80 1.91
CA LEU A 115 8.48 12.90 1.43
C LEU A 115 7.62 13.53 2.54
N GLY A 116 7.65 12.98 3.76
CA GLY A 116 6.80 13.40 4.87
C GLY A 116 5.32 13.12 4.65
N TRP A 117 4.98 12.22 3.72
CA TRP A 117 3.58 11.83 3.48
C TRP A 117 3.04 10.90 4.56
N ILE A 118 3.92 10.18 5.26
CA ILE A 118 3.57 9.28 6.35
C ILE A 118 4.62 9.35 7.47
N THR A 119 4.28 8.79 8.63
CA THR A 119 5.23 8.40 9.69
C THR A 119 5.03 6.91 10.00
N GLU A 120 6.07 6.25 10.52
CA GLU A 120 5.97 4.84 10.94
C GLU A 120 4.92 4.67 12.05
N GLU A 121 4.86 5.61 13.00
CA GLU A 121 3.88 5.64 14.08
C GLU A 121 2.45 5.66 13.54
N LYS A 122 2.15 6.56 12.59
CA LYS A 122 0.81 6.67 12.02
C LYS A 122 0.46 5.43 11.21
N VAL A 123 1.40 4.86 10.45
CA VAL A 123 1.17 3.57 9.76
C VAL A 123 0.84 2.46 10.77
N ALA A 124 1.57 2.37 11.88
CA ALA A 124 1.32 1.39 12.92
C ALA A 124 -0.05 1.58 13.58
N TRP A 125 -0.46 2.83 13.81
CA TRP A 125 -1.78 3.18 14.32
C TRP A 125 -2.90 2.73 13.38
N GLU A 126 -2.81 3.07 12.09
CA GLU A 126 -3.80 2.67 11.07
C GLU A 126 -3.92 1.14 10.96
N MET A 127 -2.78 0.45 11.01
CA MET A 127 -2.75 -1.02 11.02
C MET A 127 -3.36 -1.63 12.29
N ALA A 128 -3.26 -0.96 13.44
CA ALA A 128 -3.90 -1.40 14.68
C ALA A 128 -5.41 -1.22 14.60
N GLN A 129 -5.89 -0.04 14.18
CA GLN A 129 -7.32 0.25 14.01
C GLN A 129 -7.99 -0.74 13.06
N ARG A 130 -7.37 -0.99 11.90
CA ARG A 130 -7.90 -1.97 10.95
C ARG A 130 -7.98 -3.40 11.49
N ARG A 131 -7.04 -3.79 12.36
CA ARG A 131 -7.08 -5.11 13.01
C ARG A 131 -8.20 -5.19 14.04
N GLU A 132 -8.46 -4.12 14.78
CA GLU A 132 -9.56 -4.01 15.72
C GLU A 132 -10.91 -4.07 14.99
N GLU A 133 -11.09 -3.29 13.93
CA GLU A 133 -12.29 -3.33 13.08
C GLU A 133 -12.55 -4.74 12.55
N ARG A 134 -11.53 -5.38 11.98
CA ARG A 134 -11.66 -6.76 11.47
C ARG A 134 -11.96 -7.77 12.57
N ALA A 135 -11.46 -7.57 13.79
CA ALA A 135 -11.76 -8.43 14.92
C ALA A 135 -13.21 -8.26 15.37
N ALA A 136 -13.73 -7.03 15.38
CA ALA A 136 -15.13 -6.73 15.68
C ALA A 136 -16.07 -7.37 14.65
N ASP A 137 -15.81 -7.21 13.35
CA ASP A 137 -16.59 -7.83 12.27
C ASP A 137 -16.65 -9.36 12.41
N LEU A 138 -15.54 -9.98 12.82
CA LEU A 138 -15.48 -11.42 13.04
C LEU A 138 -16.29 -11.84 14.27
N MET A 139 -16.27 -11.06 15.35
CA MET A 139 -17.08 -11.33 16.54
C MET A 139 -18.58 -11.25 16.22
N ASP A 140 -19.01 -10.20 15.51
CA ASP A 140 -20.40 -10.06 15.06
C ASP A 140 -20.84 -11.27 14.22
N THR A 141 -19.98 -11.71 13.30
CA THR A 141 -20.25 -12.91 12.47
C THR A 141 -20.37 -14.17 13.32
N VAL A 142 -19.51 -14.34 14.34
CA VAL A 142 -19.54 -15.49 15.25
C VAL A 142 -20.82 -15.50 16.08
N ASP A 143 -21.28 -14.34 16.56
CA ASP A 143 -22.50 -14.25 17.35
C ASP A 143 -23.75 -14.56 16.50
N VAL A 144 -23.82 -14.09 15.26
CA VAL A 144 -24.88 -14.50 14.30
C VAL A 144 -24.88 -16.03 14.11
N ILE A 145 -23.71 -16.65 13.97
CA ILE A 145 -23.62 -18.11 13.80
C ILE A 145 -24.08 -18.87 15.06
N LYS A 146 -23.81 -18.35 16.27
CA LYS A 146 -24.31 -18.95 17.51
C LYS A 146 -25.82 -18.90 17.59
N ASP A 147 -26.42 -17.76 17.23
CA ASP A 147 -27.87 -17.58 17.25
C ASP A 147 -28.57 -18.53 16.27
N LEU A 148 -28.00 -18.74 15.08
CA LEU A 148 -28.51 -19.72 14.09
C LEU A 148 -28.39 -21.18 14.54
N ARG A 149 -27.51 -21.49 15.50
CA ARG A 149 -27.30 -22.84 16.03
C ARG A 149 -28.06 -23.11 17.33
N ALA A 150 -28.74 -22.12 17.90
CA ALA A 150 -29.60 -22.34 19.05
C ALA A 150 -30.77 -23.24 18.62
N PRO A 151 -30.99 -24.42 19.26
CA PRO A 151 -32.10 -25.29 18.87
C PRO A 151 -33.41 -24.55 19.07
N GLU A 152 -34.29 -24.56 18.05
CA GLU A 152 -35.68 -24.13 18.20
C GLU A 152 -36.26 -24.85 19.40
N GLN A 153 -36.72 -24.09 20.40
CA GLN A 153 -37.50 -24.67 21.49
C GLN A 153 -38.78 -25.23 20.87
N VAL A 154 -38.80 -26.53 20.60
CA VAL A 154 -40.02 -27.23 20.20
C VAL A 154 -41.01 -27.02 21.34
N PRO A 155 -42.15 -26.33 21.12
CA PRO A 155 -43.08 -26.08 22.19
C PRO A 155 -43.59 -27.42 22.70
N SER A 156 -43.33 -27.67 23.99
CA SER A 156 -43.88 -28.80 24.74
C SER A 156 -45.40 -28.81 24.55
N LYS A 157 -45.89 -29.70 23.68
CA LYS A 157 -47.31 -30.04 23.67
C LYS A 157 -47.58 -30.68 25.02
N GLY A 158 -48.21 -29.93 25.92
CA GLY A 158 -48.75 -30.45 27.16
C GLY A 158 -49.56 -31.71 26.86
N LEU A 159 -49.10 -32.83 27.41
CA LEU A 159 -49.90 -34.04 27.50
C LEU A 159 -51.08 -33.71 28.41
N LEU A 160 -52.27 -33.63 27.82
CA LEU A 160 -53.53 -33.60 28.54
C LEU A 160 -53.66 -34.93 29.29
N GLU A 161 -53.68 -34.85 30.61
CA GLU A 161 -54.14 -35.93 31.52
C GLU A 161 -55.64 -36.19 31.36
#